data_AF-A0A9E4YL70-F1
#
_entry.id   AF-A0A9E4YL70-F1
#
_cell.length_a   1.000
_cell.length_b   1.000
_cell.length_c   1.000
_cell.angle_alpha   90.00
_cell.angle_beta   90.00
_cell.angle_gamma   90.00
#
_symmetry.space_group_name_H-M   'P 1'
#
loop_
_entity.id
_entity.type
_entity.pdbx_description
1 polymer ?
#
loop_
_entity_poly.entity_id
_entity_poly.type
_entity_poly.pdbx_seq_one_letter_code
_entity_poly.pdbx_strand_id
1 'polypeptide(L)'
;MRRMPRGIRFRYILIMVVPLASAACNRPDLVESGPTSTASALTLEDIEAAVVSTMMVEGALTAAAQPSNNPVPSELSPTATDTAAVPTGTPTEIANCLVVSNFLNLRSGPGVVYDPPIKTLSNGTVLLPFARNGDGSWLEVKLQGEATTGWVSASGQFISCNFDPSGLSLGQIPPTPTPTNTFTPSPSSTPTSTYTATPTNTPCPKFTNGTLSAKKSGQVVDLTWGSLGGCAPFSGSLTAIYKGESDPYATHKVTTQTGKETDIPQMLDPCREGMFTIVYTLTLRDSAGQTLTATDATVKIIWSC
;
A
#
# COMPACT_ATOMS: atom_id res chain seq x y z
N MET A 1 -22.56 -14.09 75.91
CA MET A 1 -22.01 -15.38 75.43
C MET A 1 -21.06 -15.09 74.26
N ARG A 2 -19.81 -14.68 74.50
CA ARG A 2 -18.58 -15.49 74.36
C ARG A 2 -18.67 -16.66 73.36
N ARG A 3 -18.03 -16.50 72.19
CA ARG A 3 -16.99 -17.40 71.62
C ARG A 3 -16.49 -16.89 70.24
N MET A 4 -15.27 -16.36 70.23
CA MET A 4 -14.25 -16.60 69.18
C MET A 4 -13.41 -17.82 69.62
N PRO A 5 -12.32 -18.24 68.94
CA PRO A 5 -12.09 -18.51 67.51
C PRO A 5 -11.39 -19.90 67.30
N ARG A 6 -11.33 -20.44 66.08
CA ARG A 6 -10.36 -21.48 65.62
C ARG A 6 -10.27 -21.41 64.08
N GLY A 7 -9.12 -21.45 63.41
CA GLY A 7 -7.74 -21.59 63.86
C GLY A 7 -6.75 -21.25 62.74
N ILE A 8 -5.62 -20.69 63.17
CA ILE A 8 -4.39 -20.51 62.39
C ILE A 8 -3.69 -21.88 62.31
N ARG A 9 -3.24 -22.28 61.12
CA ARG A 9 -2.09 -23.17 60.95
C ARG A 9 -1.13 -22.58 59.92
N PHE A 10 -0.08 -21.98 60.46
CA PHE A 10 1.19 -21.67 59.79
C PHE A 10 2.04 -22.95 59.74
N ARG A 11 2.72 -23.22 58.61
CA ARG A 11 3.86 -24.14 58.36
C ARG A 11 3.76 -24.58 56.89
N TYR A 12 4.75 -24.50 55.99
CA TYR A 12 6.20 -24.43 56.11
C TYR A 12 6.77 -23.76 54.84
N ILE A 13 7.84 -22.99 55.03
CA ILE A 13 8.72 -22.43 54.00
C ILE A 13 9.55 -23.56 53.37
N LEU A 14 9.67 -23.59 52.04
CA LEU A 14 10.85 -24.15 51.37
C LEU A 14 11.22 -23.23 50.19
N ILE A 15 12.11 -22.29 50.49
CA ILE A 15 12.89 -21.53 49.51
C ILE A 15 13.92 -22.51 48.94
N MET A 16 13.84 -22.82 47.65
CA MET A 16 14.92 -23.43 46.89
C MET A 16 15.54 -22.37 45.99
N VAL A 17 16.61 -21.78 46.50
CA VAL A 17 17.65 -21.13 45.70
C VAL A 17 18.62 -22.23 45.30
N VAL A 18 18.78 -22.47 44.01
CA VAL A 18 19.92 -23.22 43.45
C VAL A 18 20.47 -22.43 42.26
N PRO A 19 21.72 -21.93 42.36
CA PRO A 19 22.44 -21.29 41.26
C PRO A 19 23.27 -22.34 40.49
N LEU A 20 23.46 -22.13 39.19
CA LEU A 20 24.65 -22.64 38.50
C LEU A 20 25.12 -21.60 37.49
N ALA A 21 26.25 -21.01 37.85
CA ALA A 21 27.13 -20.25 36.99
C ALA A 21 27.89 -21.19 36.04
N SER A 22 28.24 -20.67 34.86
CA SER A 22 29.58 -20.70 34.25
C SER A 22 29.50 -20.93 32.75
N ALA A 23 29.77 -19.89 31.98
CA ALA A 23 30.77 -19.92 30.90
C ALA A 23 30.93 -18.51 30.34
N ALA A 24 31.85 -17.75 30.92
CA ALA A 24 32.46 -16.63 30.25
C ALA A 24 33.40 -17.19 29.17
N CYS A 25 33.13 -16.91 27.90
CA CYS A 25 34.15 -16.90 26.87
C CYS A 25 34.32 -15.46 26.40
N ASN A 26 35.44 -14.92 26.86
CA ASN A 26 36.05 -13.67 26.42
C ASN A 26 36.56 -13.81 24.97
N ARG A 27 36.82 -12.64 24.34
CA ARG A 27 37.90 -12.35 23.37
C ARG A 27 37.55 -12.40 21.86
N PRO A 28 38.21 -11.61 20.98
CA PRO A 28 38.78 -10.25 21.08
C PRO A 28 38.23 -9.25 20.04
N ASP A 29 38.51 -7.97 20.33
CA ASP A 29 38.82 -6.89 19.37
C ASP A 29 39.62 -7.37 18.14
N LEU A 30 39.15 -7.05 16.94
CA LEU A 30 40.01 -6.86 15.78
C LEU A 30 39.60 -5.59 15.03
N VAL A 31 40.53 -4.64 15.13
CA VAL A 31 40.73 -3.41 14.39
C VAL A 31 41.08 -3.71 12.91
N GLU A 32 40.92 -2.68 12.07
CA GLU A 32 41.35 -2.53 10.67
C GLU A 32 40.48 -3.22 9.60
N SER A 33 40.06 -2.58 8.52
CA SER A 33 40.56 -1.37 7.86
C SER A 33 39.49 -0.85 6.87
N GLY A 34 39.39 0.48 6.76
CA GLY A 34 38.69 1.12 5.64
C GLY A 34 39.44 0.91 4.32
N PRO A 35 38.84 1.32 3.21
CA PRO A 35 39.45 2.46 2.54
C PRO A 35 38.50 3.65 2.47
N THR A 36 39.00 4.74 3.04
CA THR A 36 38.98 6.10 2.52
C THR A 36 38.56 6.17 1.04
N SER A 37 37.42 6.79 0.75
CA SER A 37 37.17 7.39 -0.57
C SER A 37 36.80 8.85 -0.36
N THR A 38 37.83 9.66 -0.14
CA THR A 38 37.74 11.12 -0.17
C THR A 38 37.83 11.57 -1.62
N ALA A 39 36.91 12.46 -2.00
CA ALA A 39 36.92 13.35 -3.17
C ALA A 39 36.88 12.65 -4.56
N SER A 40 36.04 13.08 -5.50
CA SER A 40 35.98 14.46 -5.96
C SER A 40 34.58 14.87 -6.43
N ALA A 41 34.22 16.10 -6.09
CA ALA A 41 33.20 16.86 -6.77
C ALA A 41 33.58 17.02 -8.26
N LEU A 42 32.62 16.81 -9.15
CA LEU A 42 32.68 17.34 -10.51
C LEU A 42 31.60 18.41 -10.61
N THR A 43 32.07 19.65 -10.68
CA THR A 43 31.31 20.87 -10.90
C THR A 43 30.77 20.92 -12.33
N LEU A 44 29.59 21.52 -12.51
CA LEU A 44 29.17 22.09 -13.79
C LEU A 44 29.96 23.39 -14.00
N GLU A 45 30.83 23.44 -15.01
CA GLU A 45 31.25 24.61 -15.82
C GLU A 45 32.53 24.26 -16.62
N ASP A 46 32.59 24.72 -17.88
CA ASP A 46 33.69 24.65 -18.87
C ASP A 46 33.93 23.27 -19.54
N ILE A 47 33.78 23.05 -20.85
CA ILE A 47 34.25 23.85 -22.00
C ILE A 47 33.33 23.62 -23.22
N GLU A 48 32.94 24.74 -23.83
CA GLU A 48 32.34 24.84 -25.17
C GLU A 48 33.34 24.51 -26.31
N ALA A 49 32.76 24.18 -27.46
CA ALA A 49 33.13 24.67 -28.79
C ALA A 49 33.75 23.72 -29.83
N ALA A 50 33.10 23.79 -31.00
CA ALA A 50 33.53 23.45 -32.36
C ALA A 50 33.58 21.95 -32.71
N VAL A 51 32.89 21.46 -33.75
CA VAL A 51 32.95 21.99 -35.12
C VAL A 51 31.68 21.70 -35.94
N VAL A 52 31.30 22.72 -36.68
CA VAL A 52 30.34 22.79 -37.79
C VAL A 52 30.97 22.21 -39.07
N SER A 53 30.24 21.37 -39.82
CA SER A 53 30.21 21.40 -41.30
C SER A 53 29.32 20.28 -41.88
N THR A 54 28.23 20.63 -42.57
CA THR A 54 28.05 20.69 -44.05
C THR A 54 27.87 19.27 -44.62
N MET A 55 26.84 18.88 -45.40
CA MET A 55 26.37 19.46 -46.67
C MET A 55 24.97 18.88 -47.02
N MET A 56 24.05 19.74 -47.45
CA MET A 56 22.94 19.40 -48.34
C MET A 56 23.45 19.48 -49.78
N VAL A 57 23.10 18.53 -50.65
CA VAL A 57 23.07 18.77 -52.10
C VAL A 57 21.87 18.05 -52.73
N GLU A 58 21.01 18.86 -53.34
CA GLU A 58 19.93 18.52 -54.27
C GLU A 58 20.48 18.03 -55.63
N GLY A 59 19.69 17.26 -56.38
CA GLY A 59 19.97 17.01 -57.79
C GLY A 59 18.94 16.11 -58.47
N ALA A 60 17.96 16.73 -59.13
CA ALA A 60 16.92 16.08 -59.92
C ALA A 60 17.27 16.05 -61.43
N LEU A 61 16.74 15.02 -62.14
CA LEU A 61 16.41 14.91 -63.57
C LEU A 61 17.60 15.02 -64.57
N THR A 62 17.80 14.19 -65.60
CA THR A 62 16.87 13.88 -66.72
C THR A 62 17.49 12.81 -67.66
N ALA A 63 16.62 11.92 -68.19
CA ALA A 63 16.58 11.19 -69.48
C ALA A 63 17.83 10.64 -70.22
N ALA A 64 17.70 9.39 -70.70
CA ALA A 64 17.69 9.06 -72.14
C ALA A 64 17.09 7.66 -72.40
N ALA A 65 16.15 7.60 -73.35
CA ALA A 65 15.47 6.41 -73.84
C ALA A 65 16.34 5.62 -74.83
N GLN A 66 16.08 4.31 -74.96
CA GLN A 66 16.44 3.55 -76.16
C GLN A 66 15.29 2.59 -76.53
N PRO A 67 14.82 2.58 -77.80
CA PRO A 67 13.76 1.69 -78.25
C PRO A 67 14.35 0.36 -78.73
N SER A 68 13.65 -0.74 -78.49
CA SER A 68 13.84 -1.97 -79.27
C SER A 68 12.50 -2.65 -79.48
N ASN A 69 12.03 -2.60 -80.72
CA ASN A 69 10.86 -3.29 -81.22
C ASN A 69 11.16 -4.78 -81.39
N ASN A 70 10.34 -5.65 -80.81
CA ASN A 70 10.07 -6.96 -81.40
C ASN A 70 8.65 -7.41 -81.03
N PRO A 71 7.78 -7.76 -81.99
CA PRO A 71 6.46 -8.30 -81.71
C PRO A 71 6.53 -9.83 -81.56
N VAL A 72 6.04 -10.37 -80.45
CA VAL A 72 5.73 -11.81 -80.33
C VAL A 72 4.24 -11.97 -80.05
N PRO A 73 3.47 -12.71 -80.88
CA PRO A 73 2.02 -12.85 -80.78
C PRO A 73 1.51 -13.72 -79.62
N SER A 74 0.25 -13.44 -79.26
CA SER A 74 -0.61 -14.01 -78.24
C SER A 74 -0.51 -15.51 -77.97
N GLU A 75 -0.48 -15.85 -76.68
CA GLU A 75 -1.03 -17.10 -76.17
C GLU A 75 -1.96 -16.79 -74.98
N LEU A 76 -3.22 -17.20 -75.12
CA LEU A 76 -4.32 -16.98 -74.18
C LEU A 76 -4.14 -17.91 -72.97
N SER A 77 -4.09 -17.35 -71.76
CA SER A 77 -4.17 -18.13 -70.52
C SER A 77 -4.96 -17.34 -69.45
N PRO A 78 -5.84 -18.01 -68.67
CA PRO A 78 -7.01 -17.39 -68.06
C PRO A 78 -6.69 -16.53 -66.84
N THR A 79 -7.45 -15.43 -66.69
CA THR A 79 -7.56 -14.59 -65.51
C THR A 79 -7.92 -15.45 -64.28
N ALA A 80 -6.92 -15.74 -63.45
CA ALA A 80 -7.15 -16.08 -62.05
C ALA A 80 -7.26 -14.76 -61.28
N THR A 81 -8.48 -14.43 -60.86
CA THR A 81 -8.74 -13.39 -59.87
C THR A 81 -8.11 -13.86 -58.56
N ASP A 82 -6.90 -13.38 -58.26
CA ASP A 82 -6.27 -13.59 -56.97
C ASP A 82 -7.10 -12.85 -55.90
N THR A 83 -7.98 -13.63 -55.29
CA THR A 83 -8.78 -13.23 -54.14
C THR A 83 -7.79 -13.05 -53.01
N ALA A 84 -7.41 -11.80 -52.76
CA ALA A 84 -6.63 -11.42 -51.59
C ALA A 84 -7.21 -12.15 -50.37
N ALA A 85 -6.43 -13.09 -49.83
CA ALA A 85 -6.76 -13.74 -48.58
C ALA A 85 -6.97 -12.63 -47.55
N VAL A 86 -8.21 -12.50 -47.05
CA VAL A 86 -8.48 -11.68 -45.88
C VAL A 86 -7.55 -12.20 -44.79
N PRO A 87 -6.66 -11.39 -44.21
CA PRO A 87 -5.84 -11.85 -43.11
C PRO A 87 -6.78 -12.35 -42.03
N THR A 88 -6.73 -13.66 -41.78
CA THR A 88 -7.40 -14.27 -40.64
C THR A 88 -6.72 -13.66 -39.43
N GLY A 89 -7.38 -12.69 -38.79
CA GLY A 89 -6.86 -12.06 -37.59
C GLY A 89 -6.47 -13.14 -36.61
N THR A 90 -5.18 -13.24 -36.31
CA THR A 90 -4.69 -13.95 -35.13
C THR A 90 -5.52 -13.42 -33.96
N PRO A 91 -6.12 -14.28 -33.11
CA PRO A 91 -6.75 -13.81 -31.90
C PRO A 91 -5.72 -12.96 -31.15
N THR A 92 -5.93 -11.64 -31.10
CA THR A 92 -5.10 -10.76 -30.30
C THR A 92 -5.27 -11.23 -28.87
N GLU A 93 -4.28 -11.95 -28.35
CA GLU A 93 -4.27 -12.38 -26.97
C GLU A 93 -4.43 -11.12 -26.12
N ILE A 94 -5.55 -11.03 -25.41
CA ILE A 94 -5.86 -9.85 -24.61
C ILE A 94 -4.88 -9.88 -23.45
N ALA A 95 -3.91 -8.96 -23.47
CA ALA A 95 -2.98 -8.77 -22.37
C ALA A 95 -3.76 -8.55 -21.08
N ASN A 96 -3.60 -9.44 -20.11
CA ASN A 96 -4.26 -9.35 -18.83
C ASN A 96 -3.28 -9.69 -17.70
N CYS A 97 -3.54 -9.11 -16.53
CA CYS A 97 -2.88 -9.50 -15.29
C CYS A 97 -3.93 -9.89 -14.26
N LEU A 98 -3.58 -10.83 -13.40
CA LEU A 98 -4.34 -11.21 -12.22
C LEU A 98 -3.64 -10.67 -10.98
N VAL A 99 -4.41 -10.10 -10.05
CA VAL A 99 -3.90 -9.78 -8.72
C VAL A 99 -3.66 -11.10 -7.97
N VAL A 100 -2.42 -11.35 -7.57
CA VAL A 100 -2.03 -12.57 -6.83
C VAL A 100 -1.79 -12.31 -5.35
N SER A 101 -1.62 -11.06 -4.93
CA SER A 101 -1.63 -10.70 -3.51
C SER A 101 -3.04 -10.71 -2.93
N ASN A 102 -3.16 -10.79 -1.60
CA ASN A 102 -4.46 -10.68 -0.92
C ASN A 102 -5.12 -9.33 -1.19
N PHE A 103 -4.30 -8.27 -1.17
CA PHE A 103 -4.70 -6.90 -1.47
C PHE A 103 -3.65 -6.21 -2.33
N LEU A 104 -4.10 -5.34 -3.24
CA LEU A 104 -3.25 -4.48 -4.04
C LEU A 104 -3.86 -3.09 -4.17
N ASN A 105 -3.08 -2.05 -3.88
CA ASN A 105 -3.54 -0.67 -3.98
C ASN A 105 -3.50 -0.20 -5.44
N LEU A 106 -4.66 0.22 -5.96
CA LEU A 106 -4.78 1.01 -7.18
C LEU A 106 -4.55 2.48 -6.83
N ARG A 107 -3.51 3.08 -7.40
CA ARG A 107 -3.08 4.45 -7.08
C ARG A 107 -3.29 5.40 -8.25
N SER A 108 -3.26 6.70 -7.98
CA SER A 108 -3.35 7.71 -9.04
C SER A 108 -2.08 7.83 -9.87
N GLY A 109 -0.92 7.40 -9.36
CA GLY A 109 0.35 7.40 -10.07
C GLY A 109 1.30 6.28 -9.64
N PRO A 110 2.42 6.09 -10.36
CA PRO A 110 3.39 5.04 -10.09
C PRO A 110 4.25 5.39 -8.87
N GLY A 111 3.86 4.87 -7.70
CA GLY A 111 4.64 5.02 -6.48
C GLY A 111 3.78 5.10 -5.23
N VAL A 112 4.38 4.83 -4.07
CA VAL A 112 3.71 4.96 -2.77
C VAL A 112 3.40 6.42 -2.42
N VAL A 113 4.12 7.39 -3.01
CA VAL A 113 3.86 8.83 -2.82
C VAL A 113 2.47 9.27 -3.27
N TYR A 114 1.81 8.48 -4.13
CA TYR A 114 0.43 8.69 -4.56
C TYR A 114 -0.57 8.10 -3.56
N ASP A 115 -0.42 8.43 -2.28
CA ASP A 115 -1.38 8.14 -1.22
C ASP A 115 -2.40 9.29 -1.10
N PRO A 116 -3.68 9.02 -0.80
CA PRO A 116 -4.28 7.69 -0.58
C PRO A 116 -4.56 6.92 -1.88
N PRO A 117 -4.70 5.58 -1.81
CA PRO A 117 -5.10 4.79 -2.98
C PRO A 117 -6.52 5.13 -3.45
N ILE A 118 -6.76 5.00 -4.76
CA ILE A 118 -8.08 5.14 -5.40
C ILE A 118 -8.99 3.98 -4.94
N LYS A 119 -8.45 2.76 -4.92
CA LYS A 119 -9.17 1.53 -4.59
C LYS A 119 -8.19 0.46 -4.10
N THR A 120 -8.67 -0.44 -3.26
CA THR A 120 -7.96 -1.68 -2.94
C THR A 120 -8.55 -2.83 -3.73
N LEU A 121 -7.71 -3.58 -4.42
CA LEU A 121 -8.06 -4.70 -5.29
C LEU A 121 -7.80 -6.01 -4.55
N SER A 122 -8.73 -6.95 -4.65
CA SER A 122 -8.61 -8.27 -4.01
C SER A 122 -7.86 -9.25 -4.91
N ASN A 123 -7.34 -10.32 -4.32
CA ASN A 123 -6.84 -11.49 -5.06
C ASN A 123 -7.83 -11.94 -6.15
N GLY A 124 -7.31 -12.32 -7.32
CA GLY A 124 -8.09 -12.78 -8.47
C GLY A 124 -8.70 -11.65 -9.31
N THR A 125 -8.58 -10.38 -8.90
CA THR A 125 -9.05 -9.25 -9.73
C THR A 125 -8.32 -9.24 -11.06
N VAL A 126 -9.08 -9.17 -12.16
CA VAL A 126 -8.53 -9.09 -13.52
C VAL A 126 -8.26 -7.64 -13.90
N LEU A 127 -7.01 -7.38 -14.30
CA LEU A 127 -6.50 -6.10 -14.74
C LEU A 127 -6.21 -6.14 -16.24
N LEU A 128 -6.56 -5.07 -16.92
CA LEU A 128 -6.25 -4.83 -18.33
C LEU A 128 -5.14 -3.77 -18.37
N PRO A 129 -3.86 -4.19 -18.35
CA PRO A 129 -2.73 -3.27 -18.46
C PRO A 129 -2.65 -2.68 -19.86
N PHE A 130 -2.30 -1.39 -19.94
CA PHE A 130 -2.14 -0.71 -21.21
C PHE A 130 -0.93 0.23 -21.27
N ALA A 131 -0.31 0.53 -20.13
CA ALA A 131 0.94 1.31 -20.08
C ALA A 131 1.81 0.91 -18.87
N ARG A 132 3.07 1.34 -18.87
CA ARG A 132 4.02 1.16 -17.76
C ARG A 132 4.80 2.43 -17.46
N ASN A 133 5.45 2.48 -16.31
CA ASN A 133 6.43 3.54 -16.02
C ASN A 133 7.80 3.18 -16.63
N GLY A 134 8.75 4.13 -16.60
CA GLY A 134 10.03 4.04 -17.32
C GLY A 134 10.86 2.79 -16.99
N ASP A 135 10.90 2.39 -15.72
CA ASP A 135 11.61 1.20 -15.23
C ASP A 135 10.75 -0.08 -15.20
N GLY A 136 9.45 0.01 -15.51
CA GLY A 136 8.52 -1.11 -15.50
C GLY A 136 8.10 -1.60 -14.11
N SER A 137 8.44 -0.88 -13.04
CA SER A 137 8.05 -1.26 -11.67
C SER A 137 6.56 -1.03 -11.36
N TRP A 138 5.86 -0.26 -12.20
CA TRP A 138 4.43 0.02 -12.10
C TRP A 138 3.73 -0.09 -13.46
N LEU A 139 2.53 -0.68 -13.45
CA LEU A 139 1.65 -0.76 -14.61
C LEU A 139 0.44 0.16 -14.43
N GLU A 140 0.09 0.87 -15.50
CA GLU A 140 -1.21 1.53 -15.62
C GLU A 140 -2.22 0.52 -16.15
N VAL A 141 -3.30 0.33 -15.39
CA VAL A 141 -4.28 -0.72 -15.63
C VAL A 141 -5.69 -0.15 -15.63
N LYS A 142 -6.57 -0.79 -16.39
CA LYS A 142 -8.02 -0.64 -16.28
C LYS A 142 -8.59 -1.89 -15.60
N LEU A 143 -9.50 -1.71 -14.66
CA LEU A 143 -10.22 -2.83 -14.08
C LEU A 143 -11.19 -3.44 -15.09
N GLN A 144 -11.16 -4.77 -15.26
CA GLN A 144 -12.06 -5.43 -16.20
C GLN A 144 -13.53 -5.20 -15.78
N GLY A 145 -14.35 -4.68 -16.70
CA GLY A 145 -15.76 -4.39 -16.42
C GLY A 145 -16.04 -3.07 -15.71
N GLU A 146 -15.01 -2.30 -15.33
CA GLU A 146 -15.15 -0.96 -14.75
C GLU A 146 -14.47 0.09 -15.63
N ALA A 147 -14.86 1.36 -15.46
CA ALA A 147 -14.18 2.50 -16.09
C ALA A 147 -12.95 2.98 -15.30
N THR A 148 -12.71 2.42 -14.11
CA THR A 148 -11.64 2.84 -13.21
C THR A 148 -10.27 2.46 -13.76
N THR A 149 -9.39 3.44 -13.88
CA THR A 149 -7.97 3.28 -14.23
C THR A 149 -7.08 3.73 -13.10
N GLY A 150 -5.86 3.22 -13.07
CA GLY A 150 -4.84 3.65 -12.12
C GLY A 150 -3.59 2.81 -12.20
N TRP A 151 -2.66 3.07 -11.29
CA TRP A 151 -1.35 2.46 -11.25
C TRP A 151 -1.26 1.40 -10.17
N VAL A 152 -0.69 0.24 -10.51
CA VAL A 152 -0.44 -0.87 -9.60
C VAL A 152 1.03 -1.31 -9.68
N SER A 153 1.55 -1.90 -8.60
CA SER A 153 2.91 -2.44 -8.61
C SER A 153 3.00 -3.66 -9.53
N ALA A 154 4.03 -3.69 -10.38
CA ALA A 154 4.27 -4.75 -11.35
C ALA A 154 5.03 -5.96 -10.78
N SER A 155 5.40 -5.93 -9.50
CA SER A 155 6.14 -7.03 -8.87
C SER A 155 5.32 -8.32 -8.90
N GLY A 156 5.98 -9.45 -9.18
CA GLY A 156 5.35 -10.78 -9.27
C GLY A 156 4.67 -11.25 -7.97
N GLN A 157 4.97 -10.60 -6.83
CA GLN A 157 4.25 -10.85 -5.57
C GLN A 157 2.86 -10.21 -5.52
N PHE A 158 2.57 -9.26 -6.41
CA PHE A 158 1.31 -8.49 -6.45
C PHE A 158 0.46 -8.84 -7.65
N ILE A 159 1.07 -9.00 -8.82
CA ILE A 159 0.36 -9.34 -10.06
C ILE A 159 1.07 -10.45 -10.84
N SER A 160 0.29 -11.24 -11.58
CA SER A 160 0.77 -12.23 -12.56
C SER A 160 0.15 -11.92 -13.91
N CYS A 161 0.98 -11.67 -14.93
CA CYS A 161 0.54 -11.27 -16.26
C CYS A 161 0.81 -12.39 -17.28
N ASN A 162 -0.07 -12.56 -18.28
CA ASN A 162 0.11 -13.55 -19.34
C ASN A 162 1.04 -13.08 -20.48
N PHE A 163 1.66 -11.91 -20.35
CA PHE A 163 2.47 -11.26 -21.38
C PHE A 163 3.67 -10.57 -20.73
N ASP A 164 4.64 -10.17 -21.55
CA ASP A 164 5.78 -9.38 -21.11
C ASP A 164 5.39 -7.88 -21.00
N PRO A 165 5.40 -7.28 -19.79
CA PRO A 165 5.08 -5.87 -19.61
C PRO A 165 6.06 -4.92 -20.31
N SER A 166 7.26 -5.38 -20.70
CA SER A 166 8.26 -4.55 -21.38
C SER A 166 7.75 -3.93 -22.68
N GLY A 167 6.82 -4.61 -23.37
CA GLY A 167 6.20 -4.19 -24.61
C GLY A 167 5.07 -3.16 -24.47
N LEU A 168 4.68 -2.80 -23.24
CA LEU A 168 3.71 -1.73 -23.01
C LEU A 168 4.32 -0.37 -23.31
N SER A 169 3.47 0.54 -23.80
CA SER A 169 3.85 1.95 -23.96
C SER A 169 4.16 2.60 -22.61
N LEU A 170 4.92 3.69 -22.66
CA LEU A 170 5.16 4.49 -21.47
C LEU A 170 3.90 5.31 -21.14
N GLY A 171 3.38 5.12 -19.94
CA GLY A 171 2.23 5.85 -19.43
C GLY A 171 2.64 7.26 -19.02
N GLN A 172 1.69 8.20 -19.11
CA GLN A 172 1.92 9.55 -18.61
C GLN A 172 1.92 9.52 -17.08
N ILE A 173 3.08 9.77 -16.47
CA ILE A 173 3.22 9.83 -15.02
C ILE A 173 2.55 11.13 -14.53
N PRO A 174 1.50 11.06 -13.70
CA PRO A 174 0.89 12.26 -13.15
C PRO A 174 1.88 12.97 -12.24
N PRO A 175 1.82 14.32 -12.12
CA PRO A 175 2.65 15.01 -11.16
C PRO A 175 2.45 14.40 -9.78
N THR A 176 3.55 14.16 -9.07
CA THR A 176 3.50 13.73 -7.68
C THR A 176 2.59 14.67 -6.92
N PRO A 177 1.65 14.17 -6.08
CA PRO A 177 0.82 15.06 -5.28
C PRO A 177 1.74 15.98 -4.48
N THR A 178 1.74 17.27 -4.83
CA THR A 178 2.38 18.28 -3.99
C THR A 178 1.73 18.14 -2.63
N PRO A 179 2.49 17.99 -1.53
CA PRO A 179 1.89 18.00 -0.21
C PRO A 179 1.07 19.27 -0.13
N THR A 180 -0.27 19.13 -0.08
CA THR A 180 -1.13 20.25 0.22
C THR A 180 -0.65 20.68 1.60
N ASN A 181 0.00 21.85 1.67
CA ASN A 181 0.26 22.51 2.94
C ASN A 181 -1.09 22.52 3.64
N THR A 182 -1.26 21.62 4.61
CA THR A 182 -2.40 21.67 5.50
C THR A 182 -2.27 23.05 6.10
N PHE A 183 -3.23 23.94 5.81
CA PHE A 183 -3.17 25.33 6.24
C PHE A 183 -2.67 25.34 7.68
N THR A 184 -1.44 25.79 7.87
CA THR A 184 -1.04 26.30 9.17
C THR A 184 -2.05 27.42 9.40
N PRO A 185 -2.83 27.38 10.51
CA PRO A 185 -3.86 28.37 10.73
C PRO A 185 -3.27 29.75 10.46
N SER A 186 -3.89 30.50 9.55
CA SER A 186 -3.52 31.89 9.29
C SER A 186 -3.38 32.58 10.64
N PRO A 187 -2.30 33.35 10.91
CA PRO A 187 -2.24 34.17 12.11
C PRO A 187 -3.46 35.09 12.08
N SER A 188 -4.46 34.72 12.89
CA SER A 188 -5.57 35.59 13.24
C SER A 188 -4.95 36.93 13.66
N SER A 189 -5.49 38.02 13.12
CA SER A 189 -5.15 39.40 13.50
C SER A 189 -4.66 39.45 14.94
N THR A 190 -3.44 39.94 15.14
CA THR A 190 -2.76 40.08 16.44
C THR A 190 -3.79 40.18 17.57
N PRO A 191 -3.95 39.14 18.42
CA PRO A 191 -4.83 39.29 19.56
C PRO A 191 -4.28 40.48 20.34
N THR A 192 -5.10 41.51 20.53
CA THR A 192 -4.96 42.42 21.66
C THR A 192 -4.54 41.56 22.85
N SER A 193 -3.45 41.89 23.51
CA SER A 193 -2.89 41.12 24.62
C SER A 193 -3.95 40.93 25.70
N THR A 194 -4.75 39.88 25.55
CA THR A 194 -5.62 39.37 26.58
C THR A 194 -4.64 38.67 27.51
N TYR A 195 -4.45 39.27 28.69
CA TYR A 195 -3.71 38.69 29.79
C TYR A 195 -3.86 37.17 29.74
N THR A 196 -2.76 36.48 29.46
CA THR A 196 -2.67 35.03 29.60
C THR A 196 -3.06 34.78 31.04
N ALA A 197 -4.29 34.29 31.25
CA ALA A 197 -4.69 33.77 32.53
C ALA A 197 -3.59 32.77 32.91
N THR A 198 -2.98 32.99 34.08
CA THR A 198 -2.10 32.03 34.75
C THR A 198 -2.61 30.64 34.43
N PRO A 199 -1.78 29.68 33.96
CA PRO A 199 -2.25 28.35 33.58
C PRO A 199 -3.03 27.79 34.76
N THR A 200 -4.37 27.84 34.65
CA THR A 200 -5.23 27.14 35.58
C THR A 200 -4.87 25.69 35.33
N ASN A 201 -4.32 25.05 36.35
CA ASN A 201 -3.96 23.64 36.35
C ASN A 201 -5.27 22.83 36.27
N THR A 202 -5.96 22.95 35.14
CA THR A 202 -7.25 22.34 34.86
C THR A 202 -6.96 20.85 34.74
N PRO A 203 -7.40 20.04 35.71
CA PRO A 203 -7.10 18.63 35.72
C PRO A 203 -7.64 17.98 34.45
N CYS A 204 -6.86 17.07 33.87
CA CYS A 204 -7.32 16.35 32.68
C CYS A 204 -8.64 15.63 32.98
N PRO A 205 -9.72 15.86 32.20
CA PRO A 205 -10.97 15.18 32.43
C PRO A 205 -10.79 13.67 32.26
N LYS A 206 -11.44 12.88 33.12
CA LYS A 206 -11.36 11.42 33.00
C LYS A 206 -12.07 10.91 31.75
N PHE A 207 -11.52 9.86 31.14
CA PHE A 207 -12.25 9.16 30.08
C PHE A 207 -13.57 8.62 30.60
N THR A 208 -14.64 8.88 29.85
CA THR A 208 -15.98 8.38 30.12
C THR A 208 -16.64 8.00 28.79
N ASN A 209 -17.64 7.12 28.87
CA ASN A 209 -18.50 6.78 27.73
C ASN A 209 -17.72 6.28 26.49
N GLY A 210 -16.75 5.38 26.71
CA GLY A 210 -16.03 4.72 25.62
C GLY A 210 -16.96 3.81 24.82
N THR A 211 -17.05 4.06 23.53
CA THR A 211 -17.89 3.30 22.61
C THR A 211 -17.05 2.74 21.48
N LEU A 212 -17.35 1.51 21.13
CA LEU A 212 -16.86 0.85 19.93
C LEU A 212 -18.05 0.12 19.32
N SER A 213 -18.30 0.37 18.04
CA SER A 213 -19.36 -0.27 17.27
C SER A 213 -18.75 -0.95 16.07
N ALA A 214 -19.25 -2.14 15.75
CA ALA A 214 -18.88 -2.91 14.57
C ALA A 214 -20.14 -3.27 13.80
N LYS A 215 -20.20 -2.88 12.53
CA LYS A 215 -21.33 -3.15 11.64
C LYS A 215 -20.87 -3.96 10.45
N LYS A 216 -21.42 -5.16 10.33
CA LYS A 216 -21.15 -6.05 9.19
C LYS A 216 -21.90 -5.58 7.94
N SER A 217 -21.19 -5.56 6.82
CA SER A 217 -21.72 -5.40 5.47
C SER A 217 -21.07 -6.45 4.56
N GLY A 218 -21.73 -7.59 4.34
CA GLY A 218 -21.11 -8.72 3.64
C GLY A 218 -19.93 -9.32 4.41
N GLN A 219 -18.76 -9.40 3.78
CA GLN A 219 -17.48 -9.81 4.41
C GLN A 219 -16.66 -8.60 4.92
N VAL A 220 -17.25 -7.41 4.95
CA VAL A 220 -16.62 -6.18 5.45
C VAL A 220 -17.24 -5.79 6.79
N VAL A 221 -16.45 -5.22 7.70
CA VAL A 221 -16.91 -4.71 8.99
C VAL A 221 -16.52 -3.25 9.13
N ASP A 222 -17.52 -2.37 9.20
CA ASP A 222 -17.33 -0.95 9.49
C ASP A 222 -17.24 -0.75 11.00
N LEU A 223 -16.13 -0.19 11.46
CA LEU A 223 -15.85 0.12 12.85
C LEU A 223 -16.04 1.62 13.09
N THR A 224 -16.62 1.97 14.22
CA THR A 224 -16.74 3.37 14.66
C THR A 224 -16.50 3.43 16.15
N TRP A 225 -15.72 4.41 16.60
CA TRP A 225 -15.46 4.62 18.02
C TRP A 225 -15.61 6.07 18.44
N GLY A 226 -15.78 6.25 19.75
CA GLY A 226 -15.74 7.54 20.39
C GLY A 226 -15.62 7.43 21.90
N SER A 227 -15.10 8.48 22.53
CA SER A 227 -15.08 8.64 23.98
C SER A 227 -15.32 10.10 24.37
N LEU A 228 -15.65 10.33 25.64
CA LEU A 228 -15.73 11.66 26.26
C LEU A 228 -14.58 11.83 27.27
N GLY A 229 -14.10 13.06 27.46
CA GLY A 229 -12.98 13.38 28.36
C GLY A 229 -11.60 13.06 27.77
N GLY A 230 -10.57 12.96 28.60
CA GLY A 230 -9.18 12.78 28.17
C GLY A 230 -8.52 14.04 27.59
N CYS A 231 -7.20 13.98 27.45
CA CYS A 231 -6.39 15.09 26.93
C CYS A 231 -5.54 14.68 25.73
N ALA A 232 -5.63 15.46 24.66
CA ALA A 232 -4.75 15.29 23.51
C ALA A 232 -3.25 15.44 23.90
N PRO A 233 -2.32 14.84 23.14
CA PRO A 233 -2.55 13.89 22.04
C PRO A 233 -3.10 12.54 22.49
N PHE A 234 -3.89 11.91 21.63
CA PHE A 234 -4.39 10.55 21.83
C PHE A 234 -3.52 9.53 21.07
N SER A 235 -3.36 8.34 21.64
CA SER A 235 -2.62 7.23 21.06
C SER A 235 -3.28 5.91 21.43
N GLY A 236 -3.22 4.90 20.59
CA GLY A 236 -3.98 3.69 20.84
C GLY A 236 -3.94 2.69 19.70
N SER A 237 -4.70 1.62 19.90
CA SER A 237 -4.85 0.54 18.94
C SER A 237 -6.28 0.01 18.91
N LEU A 238 -6.72 -0.40 17.72
CA LEU A 238 -7.93 -1.16 17.49
C LEU A 238 -7.53 -2.55 16.99
N THR A 239 -7.77 -3.57 17.79
CA THR A 239 -7.39 -4.96 17.48
C THR A 239 -8.61 -5.79 17.15
N ALA A 240 -8.50 -6.66 16.14
CA ALA A 240 -9.53 -7.62 15.78
C ALA A 240 -9.03 -9.04 16.02
N ILE A 241 -9.79 -9.82 16.80
CA ILE A 241 -9.42 -11.19 17.18
C ILE A 241 -10.59 -12.14 17.02
N TYR A 242 -10.34 -13.34 16.47
CA TYR A 242 -11.34 -14.39 16.48
C TYR A 242 -11.51 -14.93 17.90
N LYS A 243 -12.75 -15.05 18.36
CA LYS A 243 -13.07 -15.51 19.71
C LYS A 243 -12.47 -16.90 19.95
N GLY A 244 -11.55 -17.00 20.89
CA GLY A 244 -10.83 -18.23 21.24
C GLY A 244 -9.38 -18.26 20.76
N GLU A 245 -8.99 -17.36 19.85
CA GLU A 245 -7.59 -17.16 19.47
C GLU A 245 -6.89 -16.21 20.47
N SER A 246 -5.56 -16.32 20.59
CA SER A 246 -4.76 -15.43 21.44
C SER A 246 -4.23 -14.22 20.69
N ASP A 247 -3.96 -14.37 19.39
CA ASP A 247 -3.35 -13.34 18.56
C ASP A 247 -4.38 -12.65 17.66
N PRO A 248 -4.38 -11.30 17.61
CA PRO A 248 -5.24 -10.58 16.69
C PRO A 248 -4.76 -10.77 15.26
N TYR A 249 -5.69 -10.96 14.32
CA TYR A 249 -5.34 -11.03 12.90
C TYR A 249 -5.16 -9.63 12.28
N ALA A 250 -5.69 -8.58 12.92
CA ALA A 250 -5.54 -7.19 12.49
C ALA A 250 -5.34 -6.25 13.69
N THR A 251 -4.48 -5.24 13.51
CA THR A 251 -4.24 -4.16 14.47
C THR A 251 -4.10 -2.83 13.74
N HIS A 252 -4.98 -1.88 14.04
CA HIS A 252 -4.98 -0.54 13.46
C HIS A 252 -4.55 0.49 14.50
N LYS A 253 -3.76 1.48 14.09
CA LYS A 253 -3.32 2.55 14.98
C LYS A 253 -4.43 3.58 15.15
N VAL A 254 -4.69 4.00 16.38
CA VAL A 254 -5.69 5.04 16.70
C VAL A 254 -4.98 6.27 17.27
N THR A 255 -5.20 7.44 16.67
CA THR A 255 -4.62 8.72 17.12
C THR A 255 -5.67 9.77 17.43
N THR A 256 -6.95 9.44 17.29
CA THR A 256 -8.08 10.34 17.47
C THR A 256 -9.04 9.80 18.52
N GLN A 257 -9.68 10.72 19.24
CA GLN A 257 -10.67 10.39 20.27
C GLN A 257 -11.92 9.71 19.70
N THR A 258 -12.31 10.12 18.49
CA THR A 258 -13.41 9.55 17.71
C THR A 258 -12.87 9.18 16.32
N GLY A 259 -13.47 8.18 15.69
CA GLY A 259 -13.03 7.78 14.36
C GLY A 259 -13.82 6.62 13.78
N LYS A 260 -13.43 6.25 12.56
CA LYS A 260 -13.97 5.13 11.80
C LYS A 260 -12.82 4.38 11.16
N GLU A 261 -12.99 3.07 11.02
CA GLU A 261 -12.05 2.17 10.37
C GLU A 261 -12.86 1.09 9.66
N THR A 262 -12.29 0.48 8.62
CA THR A 262 -12.90 -0.66 7.95
C THR A 262 -12.01 -1.87 8.11
N ASP A 263 -12.58 -2.97 8.57
CA ASP A 263 -11.90 -4.26 8.68
C ASP A 263 -12.46 -5.26 7.66
N ILE A 264 -11.57 -6.10 7.13
CA ILE A 264 -11.90 -7.18 6.20
C ILE A 264 -11.36 -8.46 6.83
N PRO A 265 -12.21 -9.21 7.56
CA PRO A 265 -11.80 -10.41 8.26
C PRO A 265 -11.12 -11.42 7.32
N GLN A 266 -9.99 -11.97 7.76
CA GLN A 266 -9.20 -12.92 6.98
C GLN A 266 -9.71 -14.35 7.21
N MET A 267 -9.77 -15.15 6.16
CA MET A 267 -10.10 -16.57 6.31
C MET A 267 -8.99 -17.27 7.10
N LEU A 268 -9.37 -18.14 8.05
CA LEU A 268 -8.43 -18.89 8.88
C LEU A 268 -7.72 -19.96 8.05
N ASP A 269 -6.43 -20.19 8.28
CA ASP A 269 -5.63 -21.26 7.65
C ASP A 269 -5.24 -22.32 8.72
N PRO A 270 -5.57 -23.62 8.55
CA PRO A 270 -6.39 -24.20 7.48
C PRO A 270 -7.82 -23.69 7.49
N CYS A 271 -8.46 -23.66 6.32
CA CYS A 271 -9.84 -23.21 6.16
C CYS A 271 -10.77 -23.96 7.12
N ARG A 272 -11.44 -23.22 8.00
CA ARG A 272 -12.43 -23.77 8.91
C ARG A 272 -13.81 -23.28 8.49
N GLU A 273 -14.63 -24.17 7.97
CA GLU A 273 -16.03 -23.87 7.69
C GLU A 273 -16.80 -23.65 9.01
N GLY A 274 -17.66 -22.65 9.03
CA GLY A 274 -18.52 -22.38 10.17
C GLY A 274 -18.69 -20.90 10.50
N MET A 275 -19.33 -20.66 11.63
CA MET A 275 -19.63 -19.32 12.11
C MET A 275 -18.61 -18.90 13.18
N PHE A 276 -17.89 -17.82 12.91
CA PHE A 276 -16.86 -17.26 13.78
C PHE A 276 -17.33 -15.95 14.36
N THR A 277 -16.97 -15.69 15.61
CA THR A 277 -17.20 -14.39 16.25
C THR A 277 -15.89 -13.64 16.30
N ILE A 278 -15.87 -12.42 15.79
CA ILE A 278 -14.75 -11.50 15.93
C ILE A 278 -15.05 -10.57 17.09
N VAL A 279 -14.05 -10.36 17.94
CA VAL A 279 -14.06 -9.41 19.04
C VAL A 279 -13.14 -8.26 18.66
N TYR A 280 -13.66 -7.04 18.66
CA TYR A 280 -12.86 -5.85 18.48
C TYR A 280 -12.58 -5.21 19.82
N THR A 281 -11.33 -4.82 20.04
CA THR A 281 -10.91 -4.10 21.24
C THR A 281 -10.23 -2.81 20.85
N LEU A 282 -10.82 -1.69 21.29
CA LEU A 282 -10.18 -0.37 21.23
C LEU A 282 -9.44 -0.13 22.54
N THR A 283 -8.19 0.29 22.44
CA THR A 283 -7.43 0.88 23.54
C THR A 283 -7.04 2.30 23.15
N LEU A 284 -7.43 3.28 23.95
CA LEU A 284 -7.09 4.69 23.76
C LEU A 284 -6.37 5.23 24.99
N ARG A 285 -5.27 5.94 24.79
CA ARG A 285 -4.43 6.55 25.80
C ARG A 285 -4.28 8.03 25.51
N ASP A 286 -4.32 8.84 26.57
CA ASP A 286 -4.19 10.29 26.51
C ASP A 286 -2.81 10.75 26.99
N SER A 287 -2.55 12.06 26.91
CA SER A 287 -1.27 12.65 27.34
C SER A 287 -1.06 12.67 28.86
N ALA A 288 -2.14 12.58 29.63
CA ALA A 288 -2.10 12.44 31.08
C ALA A 288 -1.87 10.98 31.53
N GLY A 289 -1.72 10.05 30.58
CA GLY A 289 -1.48 8.62 30.84
C GLY A 289 -2.74 7.82 31.17
N GLN A 290 -3.92 8.43 31.08
CA GLN A 290 -5.19 7.74 31.22
C GLN A 290 -5.40 6.76 30.07
N THR A 291 -6.05 5.65 30.34
CA THR A 291 -6.36 4.63 29.32
C THR A 291 -7.83 4.26 29.38
N LEU A 292 -8.44 4.12 28.21
CA LEU A 292 -9.79 3.65 28.00
C LEU A 292 -9.74 2.40 27.13
N THR A 293 -10.48 1.37 27.52
CA THR A 293 -10.66 0.16 26.72
C THR A 293 -12.14 -0.07 26.45
N ALA A 294 -12.49 -0.35 25.20
CA ALA A 294 -13.84 -0.72 24.79
C ALA A 294 -13.80 -2.03 23.98
N THR A 295 -14.54 -3.04 24.44
CA THR A 295 -14.51 -4.42 23.88
C THR A 295 -15.90 -4.91 23.45
N ASP A 296 -16.92 -4.06 23.53
CA ASP A 296 -18.32 -4.48 23.34
C ASP A 296 -18.71 -4.69 21.86
N ALA A 297 -17.80 -4.43 20.93
CA ALA A 297 -18.02 -4.62 19.52
C ALA A 297 -17.67 -6.06 19.09
N THR A 298 -18.70 -6.84 18.77
CA THR A 298 -18.54 -8.19 18.22
C THR A 298 -19.35 -8.37 16.94
N VAL A 299 -18.82 -9.15 16.00
CA VAL A 299 -19.48 -9.48 14.72
C VAL A 299 -19.36 -10.96 14.43
N LYS A 300 -20.40 -11.55 13.84
CA LYS A 300 -20.41 -12.93 13.36
C LYS A 300 -20.12 -13.00 11.87
N ILE A 301 -19.07 -13.74 11.49
CA ILE A 301 -18.69 -14.05 10.10
C ILE A 301 -18.94 -15.53 9.85
N ILE A 302 -19.31 -15.87 8.61
CA ILE A 302 -19.46 -17.26 8.19
C ILE A 302 -18.40 -17.49 7.12
N TRP A 303 -17.58 -18.52 7.34
CA TRP A 303 -16.64 -19.03 6.36
C TRP A 303 -17.23 -20.29 5.75
N SER A 304 -17.14 -20.40 4.42
CA SER A 304 -17.48 -21.60 3.66
C SER A 304 -16.26 -21.94 2.83
N CYS A 305 -15.78 -23.15 3.05
CA CYS A 305 -14.76 -23.85 2.30
C CYS A 305 -15.51 -24.99 1.59
#